data_AF-A0A958FDW0-F1
#
_entry.id   AF-A0A958FDW0-F1
#
_cell.length_a   1.000
_cell.length_b   1.000
_cell.length_c   1.000
_cell.angle_alpha   90.00
_cell.angle_beta   90.00
_cell.angle_gamma   90.00
#
_symmetry.space_group_name_H-M   'P 1'
#
loop_
_entity.id
_entity.type
_entity.pdbx_description
1 polymer ?
#
loop_
_entity_poly.entity_id
_entity_poly.type
_entity_poly.pdbx_seq_one_letter_code
_entity_poly.pdbx_strand_id
1 'polypeptide(L)' 'MFFCRTKRHVWKSPNDADKCCNGYKRIMVCGSDIPPGTPDVQINSRSGVKFCRIWVRDDMNADFGLRNAE' A
#
# COMPACT_ATOMS: atom_id res chain seq x y z
N MET A 1 -14.52 -9.00 -8.73
CA MET A 1 -14.05 -7.61 -8.56
C MET A 1 -14.91 -6.96 -7.49
N PHE A 2 -14.33 -6.16 -6.60
CA PHE A 2 -14.99 -5.58 -5.44
C PHE A 2 -14.75 -4.07 -5.41
N PHE A 3 -15.81 -3.28 -5.28
CA PHE A 3 -15.70 -1.83 -5.13
C PHE A 3 -15.40 -1.49 -3.67
N CYS A 4 -14.53 -0.50 -3.46
CA CYS A 4 -14.34 0.05 -2.12
C CYS A 4 -15.60 0.78 -1.62
N ARG A 5 -15.63 1.17 -0.34
CA ARG A 5 -16.77 1.87 0.29
C ARG A 5 -17.22 3.12 -0.48
N THR A 6 -16.28 3.87 -1.04
CA THR A 6 -16.56 5.08 -1.82
C THR A 6 -16.91 4.80 -3.29
N LYS A 7 -16.84 3.54 -3.72
CA LYS A 7 -17.05 3.06 -5.10
C LYS A 7 -16.12 3.67 -6.16
N ARG A 8 -15.01 4.30 -5.74
CA ARG A 8 -14.02 4.93 -6.64
C ARG A 8 -12.91 3.99 -7.10
N HIS A 9 -12.66 2.90 -6.38
CA HIS A 9 -11.60 1.95 -6.68
C HIS A 9 -12.15 0.53 -6.82
N VAL A 10 -11.56 -0.23 -7.74
CA VAL A 10 -11.91 -1.63 -8.02
C VAL A 10 -10.77 -2.55 -7.59
N TRP A 11 -11.10 -3.56 -6.79
CA TRP A 11 -10.16 -4.50 -6.21
C TRP A 11 -10.45 -5.94 -6.64
N LYS A 12 -9.41 -6.78 -6.60
CA LYS A 12 -9.53 -8.21 -6.88
C LYS A 12 -10.02 -9.00 -5.66
N SER A 13 -9.73 -8.54 -4.45
CA SER A 13 -10.14 -9.19 -3.20
C SER A 13 -11.16 -8.32 -2.43
N PRO A 14 -12.09 -8.93 -1.69
CA PRO A 14 -13.04 -8.20 -0.86
C PRO A 14 -12.34 -7.54 0.35
N ASN A 15 -11.29 -8.17 0.88
CA ASN A 15 -10.51 -7.66 2.00
C ASN A 15 -9.77 -6.35 1.66
N ASP A 16 -9.24 -6.22 0.44
CA ASP A 16 -8.62 -4.98 -0.01
C ASP A 16 -9.65 -3.87 -0.24
N ALA A 17 -10.83 -4.23 -0.76
CA ALA A 17 -11.93 -3.29 -0.97
C ALA A 17 -12.46 -2.72 0.36
N ASP A 18 -12.53 -3.54 1.40
CA ASP A 18 -12.96 -3.14 2.75
C ASP A 18 -12.01 -2.13 3.40
N LYS A 19 -10.69 -2.34 3.25
CA LYS A 19 -9.66 -1.42 3.76
C LYS A 19 -9.62 -0.11 2.98
N CYS A 20 -9.76 -0.19 1.66
CA CYS A 20 -9.60 0.95 0.77
C CYS A 20 -10.60 2.08 1.08
N CYS A 21 -10.08 3.30 1.30
CA CYS A 21 -10.89 4.48 1.63
C CYS A 21 -11.71 4.33 2.92
N ASN A 22 -11.31 3.42 3.82
CA ASN A 22 -11.95 3.17 5.12
C ASN A 22 -10.90 3.29 6.25
N GLY A 23 -10.16 4.40 6.27
CA GLY A 23 -9.09 4.63 7.25
C GLY A 23 -7.77 3.94 6.92
N TYR A 24 -7.64 3.35 5.73
CA TYR A 24 -6.38 2.80 5.22
C TYR A 24 -6.09 3.32 3.81
N LYS A 25 -4.80 3.50 3.53
CA LYS A 25 -4.25 3.78 2.21
C LYS A 25 -3.20 2.75 1.83
N ARG A 26 -2.98 2.57 0.53
CA ARG A 26 -1.99 1.64 0.00
C ARG A 26 -0.77 2.44 -0.46
N ILE A 27 0.37 2.21 0.15
CA ILE A 27 1.64 2.89 -0.21
C ILE A 27 2.63 1.90 -0.81
N MET A 28 3.55 2.42 -1.61
CA MET A 28 4.71 1.67 -2.09
C MET A 28 5.85 1.83 -1.09
N VAL A 29 6.45 0.73 -0.69
CA VAL A 29 7.67 0.70 0.14
C VAL A 29 8.77 -0.04 -0.62
N CYS A 30 10.02 0.36 -0.39
CA CYS A 30 11.17 -0.10 -1.16
C CYS A 30 12.32 -0.51 -0.24
N GLY A 31 13.18 -1.43 -0.70
CA GLY A 31 14.42 -1.78 -0.04
C GLY A 31 14.22 -2.23 1.42
N SER A 32 14.88 -1.52 2.34
CA SER A 32 14.88 -1.83 3.78
C SER A 32 13.58 -1.44 4.50
N ASP A 33 12.73 -0.61 3.90
CA ASP A 33 11.44 -0.21 4.48
C ASP A 33 10.35 -1.29 4.31
N ILE A 34 10.66 -2.38 3.60
CA ILE A 34 9.75 -3.51 3.43
C ILE A 34 9.69 -4.30 4.74
N PRO A 35 8.52 -4.40 5.40
CA PRO A 35 8.39 -5.14 6.64
C PRO A 35 8.77 -6.62 6.46
N PRO A 36 9.43 -7.24 7.46
CA PRO A 36 9.78 -8.66 7.38
C PRO A 36 8.52 -9.52 7.24
N GLY A 37 8.56 -10.52 6.36
CA GLY A 37 7.43 -11.42 6.11
C GLY A 37 6.34 -10.83 5.21
N THR A 38 6.54 -9.66 4.60
CA THR A 38 5.58 -9.09 3.64
C THR A 38 5.43 -10.01 2.41
N PRO A 39 4.21 -10.48 2.09
CA PRO A 39 3.97 -11.22 0.86
C PRO A 39 4.00 -10.26 -0.35
N ASP A 40 4.21 -10.80 -1.56
CA ASP A 40 4.17 -10.04 -2.83
C ASP A 40 5.29 -8.98 -3.00
N VAL A 41 6.51 -9.30 -2.55
CA VAL A 41 7.69 -8.47 -2.83
C VAL A 41 8.14 -8.66 -4.28
N GLN A 42 8.19 -7.56 -5.02
CA GLN A 42 8.65 -7.51 -6.40
C GLN A 42 10.07 -6.96 -6.46
N ILE A 43 10.84 -7.39 -7.46
CA ILE A 43 12.20 -6.90 -7.70
C ILE A 43 12.21 -6.15 -9.03
N ASN A 44 12.64 -4.90 -9.01
CA ASN A 44 12.86 -4.14 -10.23
C ASN A 44 14.06 -4.75 -10.98
N SER A 45 13.83 -5.29 -12.18
CA SER A 45 14.85 -5.99 -12.96
C SER A 45 16.00 -5.09 -13.44
N ARG A 46 15.79 -3.77 -13.50
CA ARG A 46 16.81 -2.81 -13.95
C ARG A 46 17.70 -2.32 -12.82
N SER A 47 17.12 -2.04 -11.65
CA SER A 47 17.85 -1.47 -10.51
C SER A 47 18.18 -2.48 -9.42
N GLY A 48 17.59 -3.68 -9.46
CA GLY A 48 17.68 -4.68 -8.39
C GLY A 48 16.90 -4.31 -7.11
N VAL A 49 16.23 -3.16 -7.09
CA VAL A 49 15.52 -2.67 -5.90
C VAL A 49 14.26 -3.50 -5.65
N LYS A 50 14.13 -4.02 -4.43
CA LYS A 50 12.91 -4.66 -3.95
C LYS A 50 11.86 -3.61 -3.64
N PHE A 51 10.61 -3.86 -4.01
CA PHE A 51 9.49 -2.99 -3.65
C PHE A 51 8.21 -3.81 -3.46
N CYS A 52 7.29 -3.33 -2.64
CA CYS A 52 5.97 -3.91 -2.50
C CYS A 52 4.93 -2.83 -2.15
N ARG A 53 3.65 -3.22 -2.14
CA ARG A 53 2.57 -2.32 -1.74
C ARG A 53 1.90 -2.82 -0.47
N ILE A 54 2.00 -2.02 0.60
CA ILE A 54 1.42 -2.34 1.90
C ILE A 54 0.22 -1.44 2.22
N TRP A 55 -0.68 -1.95 3.05
CA TRP A 55 -1.77 -1.16 3.64
C TRP A 55 -1.27 -0.49 4.91
N VAL A 56 -1.41 0.83 4.98
CA VAL A 56 -1.12 1.62 6.18
C VAL A 56 -2.37 2.33 6.63
N ARG A 57 -2.55 2.44 7.95
CA ARG A 57 -3.62 3.26 8.52
C ARG A 57 -3.37 4.72 8.18
N ASP A 58 -4.44 5.43 7.84
CA ASP A 58 -4.38 6.86 7.56
C ASP A 58 -3.93 7.64 8.81
N ASP A 59 -4.40 7.23 9.99
CA ASP A 59 -4.01 7.82 11.28
C ASP A 59 -2.54 7.58 11.67
N MET A 60 -1.89 6.54 11.13
CA MET A 60 -0.46 6.25 11.38
C MET A 60 0.48 6.96 10.40
N ASN A 61 -0.04 7.71 9.41
CA ASN A 61 0.81 8.45 8.47
C ASN A 61 1.48 9.69 9.05
N ALA A 62 1.08 10.14 10.24
CA ALA A 62 1.71 11.28 10.89
C ALA A 62 3.18 11.01 11.28
N ASP A 63 3.59 9.74 11.43
CA ASP A 63 4.92 9.37 11.94
C ASP A 63 5.94 9.00 10.84
N PHE A 64 5.48 8.55 9.66
CA PHE A 64 6.36 8.09 8.57
C PHE A 64 6.92 9.18 7.65
N GLY A 65 6.74 10.47 7.98
CA GLY A 65 7.49 11.58 7.36
C GLY A 65 7.32 11.76 5.84
N LEU A 66 6.45 11.02 5.16
CA LEU A 66 6.18 11.16 3.74
C LEU A 66 5.11 12.24 3.54
N ARG A 67 5.53 13.50 3.72
CA ARG A 67 4.82 14.66 3.18
C ARG A 67 4.63 14.43 1.69
N ASN A 68 3.38 14.24 1.27
CA ASN A 68 3.02 14.13 -0.13
C ASN A 68 3.59 15.33 -0.88
N ALA A 69 4.42 15.09 -1.89
CA ALA A 69 4.66 16.08 -2.92
C ALA A 69 3.33 16.27 -3.67
N GLU A 70 2.83 17.51 -3.62
CA GLU A 70 1.66 18.00 -4.34
C GLU A 70 1.86 17.94 -5.87
#